data_AF-A0A6F8PVN1-F1
#
_entry.id   AF-A0A6F8PVN1-F1
#
_cell.length_a   1.000
_cell.length_b   1.000
_cell.length_c   1.000
_cell.angle_alpha   90.00
_cell.angle_beta   90.00
_cell.angle_gamma   90.00
#
_symmetry.space_group_name_H-M   'P 1'
#
loop_
_entity.id
_entity.type
_entity.pdbx_description
1 polymer ?
#
loop_
_entity_poly.entity_id
_entity_poly.type
_entity_poly.pdbx_seq_one_letter_code
_entity_poly.pdbx_strand_id
1 'polypeptide(L)'
;MKFGILTMSRGDSKRLEHWIRYHDSIGFTDYFIILDNPNDDSEAILEKLSDEFNINVFVKAPSGPYYDDVCSSELWNIKKKWLADNKNIIDEMNFPINDEISFRQYKYFPEIMKRIENNNLVDWLSIIDVDEYIDLIGYEDIAEMVSEVGGERIRLLNFNYDTSSSFPIVKPVTETATFRWDRQDIIEFGSGWEYRCKSIVKYDKALPLVSVHAISKGSFKVVEHTKAKLNHYKYPIMNNIPYTVDDPLKFNK
;
A
#
# COMPACT_ATOMS: atom_id res chain seq x y z
N MET A 1 -5.17 -18.61 11.22
CA MET A 1 -4.31 -17.43 11.33
C MET A 1 -5.16 -16.23 10.94
N LYS A 2 -5.08 -15.13 11.69
CA LYS A 2 -5.79 -13.89 11.39
C LYS A 2 -4.85 -12.90 10.70
N PHE A 3 -5.26 -12.41 9.55
CA PHE A 3 -4.47 -11.53 8.70
C PHE A 3 -5.15 -10.17 8.63
N GLY A 4 -4.44 -9.14 9.08
CA GLY A 4 -4.90 -7.76 9.06
C GLY A 4 -4.26 -6.93 7.96
N ILE A 5 -5.00 -5.96 7.43
CA ILE A 5 -4.44 -4.85 6.66
C ILE A 5 -4.66 -3.55 7.42
N LEU A 6 -3.59 -2.77 7.59
CA LEU A 6 -3.65 -1.39 8.06
C LEU A 6 -3.35 -0.45 6.89
N THR A 7 -4.24 0.50 6.64
CA THR A 7 -4.08 1.48 5.57
C THR A 7 -4.54 2.88 5.98
N MET A 8 -4.11 3.88 5.24
CA MET A 8 -4.61 5.26 5.34
C MET A 8 -5.02 5.72 3.95
N SER A 9 -6.24 6.24 3.84
CA SER A 9 -6.85 6.61 2.56
C SER A 9 -7.56 7.96 2.62
N ARG A 10 -7.63 8.61 1.45
CA ARG A 10 -8.35 9.86 1.20
C ARG A 10 -8.67 9.91 -0.30
N GLY A 11 -9.95 10.00 -0.68
CA GLY A 11 -10.32 10.14 -2.09
C GLY A 11 -10.38 8.81 -2.87
N ASP A 12 -10.34 7.65 -2.19
CA ASP A 12 -10.31 6.33 -2.82
C ASP A 12 -11.68 5.60 -2.78
N SER A 13 -12.80 6.30 -2.58
CA SER A 13 -14.12 5.67 -2.43
C SER A 13 -14.46 4.68 -3.55
N LYS A 14 -14.06 5.01 -4.79
CA LYS A 14 -14.25 4.18 -6.00
C LYS A 14 -13.52 2.84 -5.98
N ARG A 15 -12.53 2.66 -5.09
CA ARG A 15 -11.69 1.46 -5.02
C ARG A 15 -11.95 0.64 -3.77
N LEU A 16 -12.44 1.24 -2.69
CA LEU A 16 -12.55 0.61 -1.37
C LEU A 16 -13.33 -0.71 -1.41
N GLU A 17 -14.52 -0.74 -2.02
CA GLU A 17 -15.32 -1.98 -2.07
C GLU A 17 -14.56 -3.11 -2.80
N HIS A 18 -14.06 -2.83 -4.00
CA HIS A 18 -13.33 -3.83 -4.77
C HIS A 18 -12.06 -4.28 -4.05
N TRP A 19 -11.32 -3.34 -3.46
CA TRP A 19 -10.08 -3.60 -2.73
C TRP A 19 -10.32 -4.47 -1.50
N ILE A 20 -11.37 -4.21 -0.72
CA ILE A 20 -11.74 -5.05 0.45
C ILE A 20 -12.13 -6.44 -0.01
N ARG A 21 -13.09 -6.56 -0.94
CA ARG A 21 -13.60 -7.85 -1.43
C ARG A 21 -12.48 -8.71 -2.02
N TYR A 22 -11.57 -8.10 -2.78
CA TYR A 22 -10.41 -8.79 -3.32
C TYR A 22 -9.51 -9.35 -2.21
N HIS A 23 -9.11 -8.51 -1.25
CA HIS A 23 -8.22 -8.95 -0.19
C HIS A 23 -8.87 -9.98 0.75
N ASP A 24 -10.20 -9.89 0.94
CA ASP A 24 -10.96 -10.87 1.72
C ASP A 24 -10.94 -12.23 1.02
N SER A 25 -11.13 -12.24 -0.30
CA SER A 25 -11.12 -13.46 -1.11
C SER A 25 -9.79 -14.21 -1.12
N ILE A 26 -8.67 -13.55 -0.79
CA ILE A 26 -7.34 -14.16 -0.66
C ILE A 26 -6.94 -14.43 0.79
N GLY A 27 -7.86 -14.22 1.75
CA GLY A 27 -7.69 -14.65 3.15
C GLY A 27 -7.33 -13.55 4.16
N PHE A 28 -7.39 -12.26 3.80
CA PHE A 28 -7.41 -11.19 4.81
C PHE A 28 -8.75 -11.17 5.54
N THR A 29 -8.74 -10.84 6.83
CA THR A 29 -9.90 -11.01 7.73
C THR A 29 -10.20 -9.78 8.59
N ASP A 30 -9.23 -8.89 8.78
CA ASP A 30 -9.37 -7.68 9.59
C ASP A 30 -8.86 -6.47 8.80
N TYR A 31 -9.66 -5.41 8.71
CA TYR A 31 -9.29 -4.18 8.02
C TYR A 31 -9.23 -3.02 9.01
N PHE A 32 -8.10 -2.33 9.07
CA PHE A 32 -7.90 -1.14 9.89
C PHE A 32 -7.68 0.04 8.95
N ILE A 33 -8.74 0.83 8.72
CA ILE A 33 -8.76 1.88 7.70
C ILE A 33 -8.80 3.23 8.38
N ILE A 34 -7.74 4.02 8.16
CA ILE A 34 -7.70 5.41 8.59
C ILE A 34 -8.21 6.28 7.44
N LEU A 35 -9.32 6.97 7.64
CA LEU A 35 -9.79 7.99 6.70
C LEU A 35 -9.16 9.33 7.06
N ASP A 36 -8.19 9.77 6.26
CA ASP A 36 -7.43 11.01 6.47
C ASP A 36 -8.18 12.22 5.92
N ASN A 37 -9.08 12.76 6.73
CA ASN A 37 -9.95 13.88 6.41
C ASN A 37 -10.77 13.64 5.11
N PRO A 38 -11.55 12.54 5.01
CA PRO A 38 -12.13 12.09 3.74
C PRO A 38 -12.83 13.23 2.97
N ASN A 39 -12.60 13.29 1.65
CA ASN A 39 -13.14 14.31 0.75
C ASN A 39 -14.12 13.73 -0.28
N ASP A 40 -14.58 12.50 -0.05
CA ASP A 40 -15.48 11.71 -0.88
C ASP A 40 -16.44 10.89 0.01
N ASP A 41 -17.16 9.94 -0.57
CA ASP A 41 -18.13 9.06 0.10
C ASP A 41 -17.51 7.82 0.77
N SER A 42 -16.19 7.80 1.00
CA SER A 42 -15.48 6.66 1.60
C SER A 42 -16.08 6.18 2.93
N GLU A 43 -16.50 7.10 3.81
CA GLU A 43 -17.09 6.74 5.11
C GLU A 43 -18.39 5.94 4.96
N ALA A 44 -19.30 6.40 4.08
CA ALA A 44 -20.57 5.72 3.84
C ALA A 44 -20.39 4.35 3.18
N ILE A 45 -19.40 4.21 2.28
CA ILE A 45 -19.06 2.93 1.66
C ILE A 45 -18.56 1.95 2.72
N LEU A 46 -17.65 2.38 3.60
CA LEU A 46 -17.10 1.52 4.65
C LEU A 46 -18.14 1.15 5.71
N GLU A 47 -19.05 2.06 6.06
CA GLU A 47 -20.18 1.75 6.95
C GLU A 47 -21.03 0.62 6.38
N LYS A 48 -21.41 0.70 5.10
CA LYS A 48 -22.17 -0.36 4.42
C LYS A 48 -21.40 -1.69 4.37
N LEU A 49 -20.10 -1.66 4.08
CA LEU A 49 -19.28 -2.87 4.01
C LEU A 49 -19.03 -3.51 5.37
N SER A 50 -19.21 -2.76 6.47
CA SER A 50 -19.00 -3.29 7.83
C SER A 50 -20.05 -4.32 8.25
N ASP A 51 -21.17 -4.41 7.53
CA ASP A 51 -22.16 -5.48 7.71
C ASP A 51 -21.66 -6.85 7.19
N GLU A 52 -20.71 -6.84 6.25
CA GLU A 52 -20.17 -8.03 5.58
C GLU A 52 -18.75 -8.37 6.04
N PHE A 53 -17.93 -7.36 6.34
CA PHE A 53 -16.51 -7.49 6.62
C PHE A 53 -16.13 -6.88 7.98
N ASN A 54 -15.09 -7.41 8.63
CA ASN A 54 -14.58 -6.86 9.88
C ASN A 54 -13.70 -5.62 9.63
N ILE A 55 -14.36 -4.47 9.50
CA ILE A 55 -13.74 -3.19 9.20
C ILE A 55 -13.73 -2.29 10.44
N ASN A 56 -12.55 -1.78 10.77
CA ASN A 56 -12.31 -0.82 11.83
C ASN A 56 -11.95 0.52 11.19
N VAL A 57 -12.90 1.46 11.15
CA VAL A 57 -12.73 2.78 10.55
C VAL A 57 -12.27 3.79 11.59
N PHE A 58 -11.27 4.61 11.22
CA PHE A 58 -10.72 5.67 12.05
C PHE A 58 -10.69 6.99 11.27
N VAL A 59 -11.70 7.82 11.43
CA VAL A 59 -11.76 9.14 10.79
C VAL A 59 -10.85 10.11 11.53
N LYS A 60 -9.91 10.74 10.82
CA LYS A 60 -9.00 11.75 11.36
C LYS A 60 -9.38 13.13 10.82
N ALA A 61 -9.37 14.12 11.72
CA ALA A 61 -9.53 15.52 11.35
C ALA A 61 -8.38 15.99 10.44
N PRO A 62 -8.57 17.08 9.68
CA PRO A 62 -7.51 17.67 8.87
C PRO A 62 -6.22 17.91 9.67
N SER A 63 -5.07 17.48 9.14
CA SER A 63 -3.77 17.66 9.79
C SER A 63 -2.70 18.09 8.79
N GLY A 64 -2.47 19.40 8.71
CA GLY A 64 -1.54 19.98 7.75
C GLY A 64 -2.15 20.11 6.35
N PRO A 65 -1.32 20.34 5.32
CA PRO A 65 -1.81 20.57 3.97
C PRO A 65 -2.30 19.30 3.28
N TYR A 66 -3.25 19.48 2.38
CA TYR A 66 -3.75 18.51 1.41
C TYR A 66 -3.65 19.15 0.03
N TYR A 67 -3.35 18.34 -0.99
CA TYR A 67 -3.01 18.83 -2.32
C TYR A 67 -3.94 18.26 -3.39
N ASP A 68 -5.22 18.06 -3.04
CA ASP A 68 -6.21 17.39 -3.88
C ASP A 68 -6.38 18.07 -5.26
N ASP A 69 -6.26 19.40 -5.30
CA ASP A 69 -6.44 20.22 -6.51
C ASP A 69 -5.11 20.68 -7.16
N VAL A 70 -3.97 20.19 -6.66
CA VAL A 70 -2.65 20.63 -7.13
C VAL A 70 -2.19 19.77 -8.31
N CYS A 71 -1.71 20.42 -9.37
CA CYS A 71 -1.16 19.71 -10.52
C CYS A 71 0.13 18.95 -10.13
N SER A 72 0.29 17.73 -10.65
CA SER A 72 1.45 16.89 -10.29
C SER A 72 2.80 17.48 -10.67
N SER A 73 2.86 18.42 -11.62
CA SER A 73 4.11 19.16 -11.93
C SER A 73 4.56 20.08 -10.79
N GLU A 74 3.64 20.52 -9.93
CA GLU A 74 3.90 21.43 -8.81
C GLU A 74 4.12 20.69 -7.49
N LEU A 75 3.52 19.49 -7.35
CA LEU A 75 3.58 18.66 -6.14
C LEU A 75 5.01 18.43 -5.65
N TRP A 76 5.97 18.22 -6.55
CA TRP A 76 7.36 17.99 -6.16
C TRP A 76 7.97 19.19 -5.42
N ASN A 77 7.74 20.40 -5.92
CA ASN A 77 8.27 21.63 -5.31
C ASN A 77 7.59 21.90 -3.97
N ILE A 78 6.28 21.66 -3.89
CA ILE A 78 5.49 21.80 -2.67
C ILE A 78 5.97 20.81 -1.60
N LYS A 79 6.15 19.54 -1.93
CA LYS A 79 6.69 18.51 -1.01
C LYS A 79 8.10 18.87 -0.53
N LYS A 80 8.98 19.31 -1.45
CA LYS A 80 10.33 19.75 -1.10
C LYS A 80 10.32 20.94 -0.13
N LYS A 81 9.44 21.91 -0.35
CA LYS A 81 9.25 23.04 0.56
C LYS A 81 8.74 22.58 1.92
N TRP A 82 7.71 21.73 1.95
CA TRP A 82 7.14 21.19 3.17
C TRP A 82 8.21 20.45 4.01
N LEU A 83 9.04 19.61 3.37
CA LEU A 83 10.15 18.92 4.04
C LEU A 83 11.15 19.91 4.66
N ALA A 84 11.50 20.97 3.95
CA ALA A 84 12.42 22.00 4.47
C ALA A 84 11.81 22.75 5.66
N ASP A 85 10.53 23.13 5.56
CA ASP A 85 9.81 23.87 6.60
C ASP A 85 9.59 23.01 7.87
N ASN A 86 9.53 21.67 7.74
CA ASN A 86 9.26 20.74 8.84
C ASN A 86 10.48 19.92 9.29
N LYS A 87 11.69 20.27 8.83
CA LYS A 87 12.90 19.47 9.04
C LYS A 87 13.16 19.10 10.51
N ASN A 88 13.03 20.05 11.43
CA ASN A 88 13.32 19.80 12.85
C ASN A 88 12.41 18.71 13.44
N ILE A 89 11.11 18.78 13.17
CA ILE A 89 10.14 17.81 13.67
C ILE A 89 10.39 16.43 13.05
N ILE A 90 10.72 16.38 11.75
CA ILE A 90 11.07 15.13 11.06
C ILE A 90 12.32 14.48 11.68
N ASP A 91 13.37 15.27 11.90
CA ASP A 91 14.61 14.81 12.49
C ASP A 91 14.37 14.27 13.93
N GLU A 92 13.52 14.91 14.72
CA GLU A 92 13.12 14.46 16.06
C GLU A 92 12.35 13.14 16.04
N MET A 93 11.48 12.92 15.05
CA MET A 93 10.71 11.68 14.90
C MET A 93 11.57 10.48 14.51
N ASN A 94 12.74 10.70 13.88
CA ASN A 94 13.66 9.64 13.46
C ASN A 94 12.99 8.54 12.59
N PHE A 95 12.04 8.94 11.74
CA PHE A 95 11.37 8.10 10.76
C PHE A 95 11.70 8.54 9.33
N PRO A 96 11.64 7.62 8.34
CA PRO A 96 11.88 7.97 6.95
C PRO A 96 10.65 8.66 6.35
N ILE A 97 10.40 9.89 6.79
CA ILE A 97 9.32 10.77 6.33
C ILE A 97 9.79 11.48 5.06
N ASN A 98 9.03 11.32 3.97
CA ASN A 98 9.36 11.89 2.66
C ASN A 98 8.35 12.94 2.18
N ASP A 99 7.22 13.07 2.87
CA ASP A 99 6.14 14.02 2.59
C ASP A 99 5.13 14.09 3.76
N GLU A 100 4.14 14.96 3.63
CA GLU A 100 3.07 15.16 4.60
C GLU A 100 2.20 13.93 4.81
N ILE A 101 2.04 13.08 3.78
CA ILE A 101 1.26 11.84 3.85
C ILE A 101 1.99 10.84 4.74
N SER A 102 3.26 10.55 4.44
CA SER A 102 4.08 9.64 5.24
C SER A 102 4.23 10.15 6.68
N PHE A 103 4.34 11.46 6.89
CA PHE A 103 4.30 12.06 8.23
C PHE A 103 3.03 11.70 9.01
N ARG A 104 1.85 11.84 8.38
CA ARG A 104 0.58 11.46 9.01
C ARG A 104 0.48 9.95 9.24
N GLN A 105 0.99 9.11 8.33
CA GLN A 105 1.07 7.66 8.54
C GLN A 105 1.89 7.33 9.79
N TYR A 106 3.08 7.90 9.97
CA TYR A 106 3.90 7.67 11.17
C TYR A 106 3.28 8.25 12.45
N LYS A 107 2.44 9.28 12.33
CA LYS A 107 1.67 9.81 13.45
C LYS A 107 0.52 8.89 13.86
N TYR A 108 -0.20 8.30 12.90
CA TYR A 108 -1.45 7.59 13.16
C TYR A 108 -1.30 6.06 13.30
N PHE A 109 -0.43 5.42 12.51
CA PHE A 109 -0.26 3.97 12.56
C PHE A 109 0.13 3.42 13.93
N PRO A 110 1.06 4.04 14.71
CA PRO A 110 1.41 3.53 16.03
C PRO A 110 0.23 3.45 17.01
N GLU A 111 -0.70 4.41 16.94
CA GLU A 111 -1.93 4.41 17.75
C GLU A 111 -2.80 3.18 17.43
N ILE A 112 -3.00 2.91 16.12
CA ILE A 112 -3.83 1.80 15.66
C ILE A 112 -3.16 0.47 15.95
N MET A 113 -1.86 0.35 15.71
CA MET A 113 -1.09 -0.84 16.06
C MET A 113 -1.21 -1.12 17.56
N LYS A 114 -1.01 -0.14 18.44
CA LYS A 114 -1.20 -0.36 19.89
C LYS A 114 -2.61 -0.89 20.23
N ARG A 115 -3.66 -0.46 19.52
CA ARG A 115 -5.02 -1.01 19.68
C ARG A 115 -5.10 -2.46 19.22
N ILE A 116 -4.49 -2.81 18.09
CA ILE A 116 -4.40 -4.19 17.59
C ILE A 116 -3.71 -5.10 18.60
N GLU A 117 -2.58 -4.65 19.16
CA GLU A 117 -1.80 -5.36 20.18
C GLU A 117 -2.64 -5.61 21.44
N ASN A 118 -3.22 -4.56 22.01
CA ASN A 118 -3.96 -4.63 23.26
C ASN A 118 -5.20 -5.54 23.20
N ASN A 119 -5.74 -5.76 22.01
CA ASN A 119 -6.95 -6.58 21.81
C ASN A 119 -6.64 -7.91 21.11
N ASN A 120 -5.38 -8.21 20.81
CA ASN A 120 -4.94 -9.42 20.11
C ASN A 120 -5.78 -9.70 18.84
N LEU A 121 -5.95 -8.68 17.99
CA LEU A 121 -6.89 -8.76 16.88
C LEU A 121 -6.37 -9.62 15.73
N VAL A 122 -5.07 -9.56 15.41
CA VAL A 122 -4.47 -10.26 14.27
C VAL A 122 -3.15 -10.95 14.61
N ASP A 123 -2.84 -12.02 13.88
CA ASP A 123 -1.56 -12.74 13.99
C ASP A 123 -0.50 -12.14 13.05
N TRP A 124 -0.95 -11.62 11.91
CA TRP A 124 -0.11 -11.04 10.85
C TRP A 124 -0.70 -9.71 10.38
N LEU A 125 0.17 -8.75 10.05
CA LEU A 125 -0.22 -7.43 9.58
C LEU A 125 0.49 -7.08 8.27
N SER A 126 -0.26 -6.53 7.34
CA SER A 126 0.24 -5.85 6.15
C SER A 126 -0.07 -4.35 6.23
N ILE A 127 0.81 -3.52 5.69
CA ILE A 127 0.55 -2.08 5.47
C ILE A 127 0.62 -1.82 3.97
N ILE A 128 -0.53 -1.68 3.33
CA ILE A 128 -0.66 -1.48 1.87
C ILE A 128 -1.71 -0.41 1.57
N ASP A 129 -1.54 0.29 0.45
CA ASP A 129 -2.37 1.43 0.03
C ASP A 129 -3.63 0.93 -0.72
N VAL A 130 -4.68 1.77 -0.82
CA VAL A 130 -5.98 1.45 -1.48
C VAL A 130 -5.89 1.46 -3.02
N ASP A 131 -4.70 1.22 -3.53
CA ASP A 131 -4.38 0.99 -4.94
C ASP A 131 -3.35 -0.13 -5.12
N GLU A 132 -3.04 -0.85 -4.05
CA GLU A 132 -2.11 -1.97 -4.03
C GLU A 132 -2.88 -3.29 -3.78
N TYR A 133 -2.62 -4.29 -4.63
CA TYR A 133 -3.27 -5.60 -4.61
C TYR A 133 -2.23 -6.71 -4.51
N ILE A 134 -2.43 -7.64 -3.58
CA ILE A 134 -1.56 -8.81 -3.45
C ILE A 134 -2.02 -9.91 -4.40
N ASP A 135 -1.20 -10.20 -5.41
CA ASP A 135 -1.45 -11.22 -6.42
C ASP A 135 -0.81 -12.55 -6.02
N LEU A 136 -1.64 -13.56 -5.75
CA LEU A 136 -1.24 -14.91 -5.36
C LEU A 136 -1.34 -15.86 -6.56
N ILE A 137 -0.24 -15.98 -7.30
CA ILE A 137 -0.19 -16.77 -8.54
C ILE A 137 0.02 -18.26 -8.24
N GLY A 138 0.86 -18.54 -7.24
CA GLY A 138 1.30 -19.89 -6.87
C GLY A 138 0.74 -20.38 -5.54
N TYR A 139 -0.26 -19.69 -4.98
CA TYR A 139 -0.87 -19.99 -3.68
C TYR A 139 -2.39 -19.82 -3.77
N GLU A 140 -3.14 -20.66 -3.06
CA GLU A 140 -4.59 -20.58 -2.92
C GLU A 140 -4.99 -19.35 -2.08
N ASP A 141 -4.27 -19.08 -0.99
CA ASP A 141 -4.53 -17.97 -0.09
C ASP A 141 -3.25 -17.46 0.62
N ILE A 142 -3.39 -16.36 1.38
CA ILE A 142 -2.30 -15.76 2.15
C ILE A 142 -1.76 -16.73 3.23
N ALA A 143 -2.60 -17.59 3.79
CA ALA A 143 -2.21 -18.52 4.84
C ALA A 143 -1.26 -19.61 4.32
N GLU A 144 -1.53 -20.14 3.12
CA GLU A 144 -0.66 -21.06 2.41
C GLU A 144 0.68 -20.39 2.08
N MET A 145 0.64 -19.20 1.46
CA MET A 145 1.85 -18.45 1.11
C MET A 145 2.75 -18.24 2.33
N VAL A 146 2.18 -17.78 3.44
CA VAL A 146 2.93 -17.52 4.68
C VAL A 146 3.51 -18.80 5.27
N SER A 147 2.77 -19.92 5.19
CA SER A 147 3.22 -21.22 5.70
C SER A 147 4.35 -21.80 4.86
N GLU A 148 4.28 -21.72 3.52
CA GLU A 148 5.31 -22.23 2.61
C GLU A 148 6.59 -21.40 2.65
N VAL A 149 6.46 -20.07 2.52
CA VAL A 149 7.62 -19.16 2.50
C VAL A 149 8.35 -19.20 3.85
N GLY A 150 7.56 -19.29 4.94
CA GLY A 150 8.05 -19.32 6.30
C GLY A 150 8.72 -18.01 6.75
N GLY A 151 9.05 -17.96 8.04
CA GLY A 151 9.63 -16.78 8.69
C GLY A 151 8.61 -15.93 9.43
N GLU A 152 9.03 -14.74 9.84
CA GLU A 152 8.20 -13.81 10.62
C GLU A 152 7.96 -12.48 9.90
N ARG A 153 8.68 -12.25 8.79
CA ARG A 153 8.60 -11.07 7.93
C ARG A 153 8.73 -11.53 6.50
N ILE A 154 7.67 -11.37 5.73
CA ILE A 154 7.58 -11.75 4.34
C ILE A 154 7.48 -10.47 3.51
N ARG A 155 8.20 -10.41 2.40
CA ARG A 155 8.21 -9.26 1.48
C ARG A 155 7.72 -9.69 0.11
N LEU A 156 6.80 -8.90 -0.42
CA LEU A 156 6.31 -9.00 -1.79
C LEU A 156 6.95 -7.90 -2.61
N LEU A 157 7.51 -8.26 -3.77
CA LEU A 157 8.00 -7.26 -4.73
C LEU A 157 6.81 -6.46 -5.27
N ASN A 158 6.95 -5.13 -5.33
CA ASN A 158 5.91 -4.21 -5.77
C ASN A 158 6.13 -3.79 -7.24
N PHE A 159 5.12 -4.03 -8.08
CA PHE A 159 5.10 -3.69 -9.51
C PHE A 159 4.03 -2.65 -9.79
N ASN A 160 4.37 -1.53 -10.44
CA ASN A 160 3.35 -0.58 -10.86
C ASN A 160 2.65 -1.03 -12.14
N TYR A 161 1.36 -0.74 -12.20
CA TYR A 161 0.51 -0.92 -13.36
C TYR A 161 -0.04 0.43 -13.82
N ASP A 162 -0.21 0.56 -15.13
CA ASP A 162 -0.84 1.72 -15.74
C ASP A 162 -2.35 1.51 -15.87
N THR A 163 -3.10 2.53 -15.45
CA THR A 163 -4.56 2.58 -15.54
C THR A 163 -5.05 3.69 -16.48
N SER A 164 -4.18 4.24 -17.35
CA SER A 164 -4.50 5.33 -18.29
C SER A 164 -5.56 4.96 -19.32
N SER A 165 -5.56 3.72 -19.79
CA SER A 165 -6.58 3.14 -20.65
C SER A 165 -7.86 2.95 -19.82
N SER A 166 -8.61 4.04 -19.67
CA SER A 166 -9.99 4.16 -19.19
C SER A 166 -10.52 2.96 -18.38
N PHE A 167 -10.69 3.14 -17.06
CA PHE A 167 -11.50 2.27 -16.21
C PHE A 167 -12.84 1.95 -16.88
N PRO A 168 -13.05 0.76 -17.46
CA PRO A 168 -14.41 0.36 -17.76
C PRO A 168 -15.06 0.16 -16.40
N ILE A 169 -16.09 0.94 -16.08
CA ILE A 169 -16.91 0.79 -14.85
C ILE A 169 -17.37 -0.67 -14.65
N VAL A 170 -17.35 -1.46 -15.73
CA VAL A 170 -17.84 -2.83 -15.81
C VAL A 170 -16.80 -3.90 -15.45
N LYS A 171 -15.49 -3.59 -15.36
CA LYS A 171 -14.45 -4.61 -15.12
C LYS A 171 -13.48 -4.25 -13.97
N PRO A 172 -13.02 -5.24 -13.18
CA PRO A 172 -11.99 -5.08 -12.15
C PRO A 172 -10.72 -4.39 -12.67
N VAL A 173 -10.10 -3.53 -11.85
CA VAL A 173 -8.83 -2.86 -12.19
C VAL A 173 -7.70 -3.85 -12.48
N THR A 174 -7.75 -5.00 -11.81
CA THR A 174 -6.83 -6.13 -11.99
C THR A 174 -6.92 -6.75 -13.39
N GLU A 175 -8.06 -6.61 -14.08
CA GLU A 175 -8.32 -7.18 -15.40
C GLU A 175 -8.06 -6.21 -16.57
N THR A 176 -7.97 -4.91 -16.30
CA THR A 176 -7.98 -3.87 -17.35
C THR A 176 -6.69 -3.06 -17.45
N ALA A 177 -5.77 -3.24 -16.50
CA ALA A 177 -4.53 -2.47 -16.45
C ALA A 177 -3.38 -3.20 -17.14
N THR A 178 -2.45 -2.44 -17.72
CA THR A 178 -1.22 -2.94 -18.33
C THR A 178 -0.04 -2.78 -17.40
N PHE A 179 0.92 -3.70 -17.48
CA PHE A 179 2.17 -3.57 -16.72
C PHE A 179 2.88 -2.29 -17.13
N ARG A 180 3.30 -1.49 -16.16
CA ARG A 180 4.18 -0.36 -16.45
C ARG A 180 5.63 -0.78 -16.62
N TRP A 181 6.00 -1.93 -16.03
CA TRP A 181 7.38 -2.42 -15.95
C TRP A 181 7.45 -3.93 -16.13
N ASP A 182 8.33 -4.38 -17.03
CA ASP A 182 8.83 -5.76 -17.03
C ASP A 182 9.78 -5.96 -15.83
N ARG A 183 9.85 -7.18 -15.30
CA ARG A 183 10.90 -7.61 -14.38
C ARG A 183 12.30 -7.30 -14.92
N GLN A 184 12.53 -7.50 -16.22
CA GLN A 184 13.81 -7.20 -16.85
C GLN A 184 14.12 -5.71 -16.76
N ASP A 185 13.15 -4.83 -16.97
CA ASP A 185 13.32 -3.38 -16.79
C ASP A 185 13.66 -3.03 -15.34
N ILE A 186 13.04 -3.72 -14.39
CA ILE A 186 13.30 -3.57 -12.94
C ILE A 186 14.74 -3.98 -12.60
N ILE A 187 15.25 -5.05 -13.20
CA ILE A 187 16.61 -5.55 -12.97
C ILE A 187 17.66 -4.69 -13.69
N GLU A 188 17.37 -4.27 -14.91
CA GLU A 188 18.33 -3.54 -15.76
C GLU A 188 18.48 -2.06 -15.37
N PHE A 189 17.39 -1.41 -14.96
CA PHE A 189 17.37 0.04 -14.76
C PHE A 189 17.12 0.46 -13.31
N GLY A 190 17.05 -0.51 -12.41
CA GLY A 190 16.61 -0.29 -11.05
C GLY A 190 17.70 -0.37 -9.98
N SER A 191 18.22 0.77 -9.52
CA SER A 191 18.94 0.79 -8.23
C SER A 191 17.95 0.79 -7.06
N GLY A 192 18.10 -0.16 -6.13
CA GLY A 192 17.30 -0.24 -4.91
C GLY A 192 15.91 -0.87 -5.04
N TRP A 193 15.67 -1.61 -6.11
CA TRP A 193 14.40 -2.30 -6.35
C TRP A 193 14.14 -3.50 -5.46
N GLU A 194 15.20 -4.15 -4.99
CA GLU A 194 15.13 -5.14 -3.91
C GLU A 194 14.51 -4.57 -2.62
N TYR A 195 14.45 -3.23 -2.51
CA TYR A 195 13.80 -2.52 -1.41
C TYR A 195 12.38 -2.05 -1.74
N ARG A 196 11.92 -2.13 -3.00
CA ARG A 196 10.54 -1.80 -3.40
C ARG A 196 9.62 -2.97 -3.12
N CYS A 197 9.37 -3.15 -1.83
CA CYS A 197 8.54 -4.21 -1.30
C CYS A 197 7.46 -3.64 -0.40
N LYS A 198 6.38 -4.40 -0.23
CA LYS A 198 5.50 -4.28 0.93
C LYS A 198 5.63 -5.57 1.74
N SER A 199 5.42 -5.45 3.04
CA SER A 199 5.70 -6.53 3.98
C SER A 199 4.43 -7.05 4.61
N ILE A 200 4.37 -8.37 4.80
CA ILE A 200 3.41 -9.06 5.65
C ILE A 200 4.22 -9.61 6.83
N VAL A 201 3.91 -9.15 8.04
CA VAL A 201 4.77 -9.35 9.21
C VAL A 201 3.95 -9.93 10.35
N LYS A 202 4.50 -10.92 11.07
CA LYS A 202 3.90 -11.39 12.32
C LYS A 202 3.73 -10.21 13.27
N TYR A 203 2.57 -10.12 13.90
CA TYR A 203 2.20 -8.92 14.62
C TYR A 203 3.19 -8.57 15.75
N ASP A 204 3.65 -9.57 16.51
CA ASP A 204 4.67 -9.41 17.56
C ASP A 204 6.05 -8.95 17.04
N LYS A 205 6.26 -9.06 15.73
CA LYS A 205 7.45 -8.59 15.01
C LYS A 205 7.22 -7.28 14.28
N ALA A 206 5.99 -6.77 14.21
CA ALA A 206 5.66 -5.52 13.53
C ALA A 206 6.09 -4.28 14.34
N LEU A 207 6.39 -4.45 15.63
CA LEU A 207 6.80 -3.38 16.54
C LEU A 207 8.31 -3.41 16.86
N PRO A 208 8.95 -2.24 17.04
CA PRO A 208 8.44 -0.91 16.72
C PRO A 208 8.28 -0.73 15.20
N LEU A 209 7.29 0.06 14.78
CA LEU A 209 7.14 0.49 13.39
C LEU A 209 8.40 1.28 12.99
N VAL A 210 9.05 0.92 11.89
CA VAL A 210 10.25 1.61 11.37
C VAL A 210 10.02 2.25 10.01
N SER A 211 9.09 1.70 9.23
CA SER A 211 8.74 2.17 7.90
C SER A 211 7.37 1.64 7.49
N VAL A 212 6.60 2.41 6.72
CA VAL A 212 5.34 1.94 6.14
C VAL A 212 5.52 0.81 5.12
N HIS A 213 6.71 0.66 4.52
CA HIS A 213 7.00 -0.39 3.53
C HIS A 213 7.53 -1.68 4.17
N ALA A 214 8.51 -1.55 5.06
CA ALA A 214 9.16 -2.68 5.72
C ALA A 214 8.46 -3.12 7.01
N ILE A 215 7.58 -2.29 7.56
CA ILE A 215 6.94 -2.39 8.88
C ILE A 215 7.97 -2.35 10.02
N SER A 216 8.90 -3.30 10.11
CA SER A 216 9.91 -3.39 11.16
C SER A 216 11.29 -3.80 10.66
N LYS A 217 12.31 -3.68 11.51
CA LYS A 217 13.66 -4.20 11.25
C LYS A 217 13.71 -5.71 11.54
N GLY A 218 14.58 -6.43 10.84
CA GLY A 218 14.85 -7.85 11.09
C GLY A 218 15.13 -8.64 9.83
N SER A 219 15.39 -9.94 9.99
CA SER A 219 15.47 -10.87 8.87
C SER A 219 14.11 -11.00 8.18
N PHE A 220 14.14 -11.09 6.86
CA PHE A 220 12.94 -11.23 6.04
C PHE A 220 13.15 -12.29 4.96
N LYS A 221 12.04 -12.79 4.43
CA LYS A 221 11.99 -13.63 3.24
C LYS A 221 11.31 -12.86 2.12
N VAL A 222 11.91 -12.86 0.93
CA VAL A 222 11.28 -12.28 -0.26
C VAL A 222 10.62 -13.40 -1.01
N VAL A 223 9.33 -13.26 -1.30
CA VAL A 223 8.60 -14.25 -2.10
C VAL A 223 9.05 -14.14 -3.55
N GLU A 224 9.16 -15.28 -4.22
CA GLU A 224 9.40 -15.28 -5.66
C GLU A 224 8.19 -14.63 -6.36
N HIS A 225 8.43 -13.56 -7.11
CA HIS A 225 7.37 -12.80 -7.80
C HIS A 225 6.50 -13.61 -8.78
N THR A 226 6.98 -14.76 -9.25
CA THR A 226 6.21 -15.71 -10.07
C THR A 226 5.19 -16.50 -9.25
N LYS A 227 5.35 -16.54 -7.92
CA LYS A 227 4.42 -17.18 -6.98
C LYS A 227 3.55 -16.16 -6.26
N ALA A 228 4.10 -15.04 -5.82
CA ALA A 228 3.31 -13.94 -5.28
C ALA A 228 4.00 -12.59 -5.41
N LYS A 229 3.22 -11.53 -5.63
CA LYS A 229 3.72 -10.16 -5.77
C LYS A 229 2.67 -9.14 -5.33
N LEU A 230 3.06 -7.87 -5.28
CA LEU A 230 2.15 -6.76 -5.08
C LEU A 230 2.03 -5.94 -6.38
N ASN A 231 0.81 -5.65 -6.79
CA ASN A 231 0.49 -4.84 -7.95
C ASN A 231 -0.01 -3.47 -7.49
N HIS A 232 0.66 -2.38 -7.88
CA HIS A 232 0.34 -1.00 -7.54
C HIS A 232 -0.26 -0.26 -8.73
N TYR A 233 -1.57 -0.04 -8.72
CA TYR A 233 -2.34 0.57 -9.81
C TYR A 233 -2.37 2.10 -9.70
N LYS A 234 -1.26 2.73 -10.07
CA LYS A 234 -1.12 4.19 -10.05
C LYS A 234 -1.76 4.84 -11.27
N TYR A 235 -2.52 5.92 -11.04
CA TYR A 235 -2.86 6.86 -12.10
C TYR A 235 -1.57 7.58 -12.56
N PRO A 236 -1.27 7.68 -13.86
CA PRO A 236 0.08 8.04 -14.29
C PRO A 236 0.32 9.55 -14.19
N ILE A 237 1.31 9.95 -13.40
CA ILE A 237 2.25 11.03 -13.74
C ILE A 237 3.63 10.63 -13.21
N MET A 238 4.52 10.10 -14.07
CA MET A 238 5.97 10.14 -13.78
C MET A 238 6.73 10.49 -15.06
N ASN A 239 7.41 11.63 -15.05
CA ASN A 239 8.02 12.25 -16.24
C ASN A 239 9.53 11.97 -16.40
N ASN A 240 10.15 11.06 -15.65
CA ASN A 240 11.62 10.96 -15.56
C ASN A 240 12.21 9.54 -15.64
N ILE A 241 11.52 8.59 -16.26
CA ILE A 241 12.08 7.29 -16.62
C ILE A 241 12.27 7.26 -18.14
N PRO A 242 13.31 6.60 -18.68
CA PRO A 242 13.62 6.59 -20.11
C PRO A 242 12.59 5.82 -20.96
N TYR A 243 11.50 5.40 -20.32
CA TYR A 243 10.36 4.78 -20.94
C TYR A 243 9.06 5.42 -20.38
N THR A 244 8.08 5.64 -21.25
CA THR A 244 6.77 6.21 -20.91
C THR A 244 5.72 5.08 -20.80
N VAL A 245 4.52 5.43 -20.37
CA VAL A 245 3.38 4.50 -20.38
C VAL A 245 2.97 4.06 -21.79
N ASP A 246 3.49 4.74 -22.82
CA ASP A 246 3.22 4.46 -24.23
C ASP A 246 4.23 3.49 -24.85
N ASP A 247 5.28 3.10 -24.11
CA ASP A 247 6.25 2.14 -24.64
C ASP A 247 5.63 0.74 -24.77
N PRO A 248 5.81 0.08 -25.92
CA PRO A 248 5.19 -1.21 -26.17
C PRO A 248 5.73 -2.26 -25.21
N LEU A 249 4.81 -3.00 -24.58
CA LEU A 249 5.12 -4.18 -23.75
C LEU A 249 5.97 -5.16 -24.57
N LYS A 250 7.23 -5.33 -24.17
CA LYS A 250 8.10 -6.36 -24.75
C LYS A 250 7.70 -7.71 -24.18
N PHE A 251 6.82 -8.41 -24.87
CA PHE A 251 6.64 -9.83 -24.63
C PHE A 251 7.81 -10.59 -25.26
N ASN A 252 8.79 -10.99 -24.44
CA ASN A 252 9.73 -12.02 -24.87
C ASN A 252 8.94 -13.34 -24.98
N LYS A 253 8.76 -13.81 -26.22
CA LYS A 253 8.26 -15.16 -26.52
C LYS A 253 9.29 -16.21 -26.20
#